data_AF-A0A353W081-F1
#
_entry.id   AF-A0A353W081-F1
#
_cell.length_a   1.000
_cell.length_b   1.000
_cell.length_c   1.000
_cell.angle_alpha   90.00
_cell.angle_beta   90.00
_cell.angle_gamma   90.00
#
_symmetry.space_group_name_H-M   'P 1'
#
loop_
_entity.id
_entity.type
_entity.pdbx_description
1 polymer ?
#
loop_
_entity_poly.entity_id
_entity_poly.type
_entity_poly.pdbx_seq_one_letter_code
_entity_poly.pdbx_strand_id
1 'polypeptide(L)'
;MYCQNCGNKVKEDAKFCSLCGAKLNFEGKIKEEKISESKKLNDSSIKEEDKALMVLNASLKEGFLKSTVCYIVFFNDRIVVFKLLKDRQNEEIKKRQKELKKSGAGFLKSSADMMSFWASFGDRFYKMTPEEILSEEKENFQIHNNDISKIEFKQSLTILDEDSQRQKMGDIKIKYPSGELKFQHEYYDSNGNIRKVLSSLFDRNLKYKGKKSKIVFGDKEGFK
;
A
#
# COMPACT_ATOMS: atom_id res chain seq x y z
N MET A 1 33.49 -31.82 -17.47
CA MET A 1 33.01 -31.56 -16.08
C MET A 1 33.80 -32.39 -15.06
N TYR A 2 33.55 -32.22 -13.76
CA TYR A 2 34.21 -32.99 -12.69
C TYR A 2 33.18 -33.80 -11.89
N CYS A 3 33.54 -35.02 -11.48
CA CYS A 3 32.69 -35.87 -10.65
C CYS A 3 32.55 -35.25 -9.25
N GLN A 4 31.32 -35.04 -8.77
CA GLN A 4 31.10 -34.47 -7.44
C GLN A 4 31.46 -35.44 -6.30
N ASN A 5 31.63 -36.73 -6.58
CA ASN A 5 31.98 -37.72 -5.57
C ASN A 5 33.51 -37.87 -5.37
N CYS A 6 34.32 -37.78 -6.42
CA CYS A 6 35.77 -38.00 -6.33
C CYS A 6 36.65 -36.91 -6.97
N GLY A 7 36.06 -35.89 -7.57
CA GLY A 7 36.79 -34.80 -8.21
C GLY A 7 37.43 -35.13 -9.56
N ASN A 8 37.34 -36.37 -10.06
CA ASN A 8 37.93 -36.74 -11.35
C ASN A 8 37.26 -36.02 -12.53
N LYS A 9 38.03 -35.68 -13.57
CA LYS A 9 37.52 -35.07 -14.80
C LYS A 9 36.74 -36.11 -15.60
N VAL A 10 35.51 -35.79 -15.98
CA VAL A 10 34.60 -36.67 -16.73
C VAL A 10 34.07 -35.98 -17.98
N LYS A 11 33.86 -36.78 -19.03
CA LYS A 11 33.21 -36.37 -20.29
C LYS A 11 31.75 -35.98 -20.05
N GLU A 12 31.22 -35.10 -20.89
CA GLU A 12 29.89 -34.47 -20.77
C GLU A 12 28.72 -35.40 -21.14
N ASP A 13 28.98 -36.65 -21.50
CA ASP A 13 28.01 -37.68 -21.87
C ASP A 13 28.15 -38.96 -21.02
N ALA A 14 29.10 -38.98 -20.09
CA ALA A 14 29.43 -40.17 -19.32
C ALA A 14 28.37 -40.47 -18.26
N LYS A 15 27.61 -41.56 -18.41
CA LYS A 15 26.57 -41.94 -17.42
C LYS A 15 27.13 -42.30 -16.03
N PHE A 16 28.40 -42.65 -15.94
CA PHE A 16 29.10 -43.05 -14.70
C PHE A 16 30.54 -42.53 -14.70
N CYS A 17 31.10 -42.27 -13.52
CA CYS A 17 32.52 -41.94 -13.35
C CYS A 17 33.38 -43.19 -13.53
N SER A 18 34.34 -43.15 -14.47
CA SER A 18 35.26 -44.26 -14.72
C SER A 18 36.23 -44.56 -13.57
N LEU A 19 36.39 -43.65 -12.61
CA LEU A 19 37.32 -43.80 -11.50
C LEU A 19 36.66 -44.38 -10.25
N CYS A 20 35.48 -43.87 -9.86
CA CYS A 20 34.82 -44.26 -8.60
C CYS A 20 33.48 -44.98 -8.80
N GLY A 21 33.02 -45.17 -10.04
CA GLY A 21 31.76 -45.85 -10.35
C GLY A 21 30.49 -45.05 -10.06
N ALA A 22 30.60 -43.82 -9.54
CA ALA A 22 29.43 -42.99 -9.21
C ALA A 22 28.61 -42.65 -10.46
N LYS A 23 27.28 -42.80 -10.39
CA LYS A 23 26.34 -42.42 -11.45
C LYS A 23 26.29 -40.90 -11.60
N LEU A 24 26.38 -40.41 -12.84
CA LEU A 24 26.34 -38.99 -13.16
C LEU A 24 24.97 -38.68 -13.77
N ASN A 25 24.17 -37.86 -13.08
CA ASN A 25 22.86 -37.44 -13.57
C ASN A 25 23.04 -36.27 -14.52
N PHE A 26 22.90 -36.54 -15.82
CA PHE A 26 22.96 -35.55 -16.88
C PHE A 26 21.56 -35.07 -17.23
N GLU A 27 21.13 -33.98 -16.61
CA GLU A 27 20.04 -33.16 -17.14
C GLU A 27 20.65 -31.85 -17.67
N GLY A 28 20.95 -31.87 -18.98
CA GLY A 28 21.56 -30.75 -19.68
C GLY A 28 20.60 -29.57 -19.82
N LYS A 29 21.03 -28.40 -19.33
CA LYS A 29 20.79 -27.11 -20.00
C LYS A 29 21.82 -27.01 -21.14
N ILE A 30 21.63 -26.35 -22.28
CA ILE A 30 21.49 -24.90 -22.55
C ILE A 30 21.03 -24.79 -24.04
N LYS A 31 20.12 -23.91 -24.52
CA LYS A 31 20.30 -22.48 -24.81
C LYS A 31 19.05 -21.81 -25.42
N GLU A 32 19.04 -20.49 -25.20
CA GLU A 32 18.53 -19.41 -26.04
C GLU A 32 17.08 -18.93 -25.99
N GLU A 33 17.01 -17.60 -25.93
CA GLU A 33 15.89 -16.68 -25.90
C GLU A 33 14.82 -17.01 -26.94
N LYS A 34 13.61 -17.31 -26.45
CA LYS A 34 12.38 -16.85 -27.09
C LYS A 34 11.38 -16.45 -26.01
N ILE A 35 11.06 -15.15 -26.05
CA ILE A 35 9.84 -14.56 -25.52
C ILE A 35 8.68 -15.47 -25.94
N SER A 36 8.03 -16.10 -24.96
CA SER A 36 6.72 -16.69 -25.14
C SER A 36 5.93 -16.48 -23.85
N GLU A 37 5.01 -15.53 -23.94
CA GLU A 37 3.83 -15.46 -23.10
C GLU A 37 3.16 -16.84 -23.10
N SER A 38 3.08 -17.47 -21.93
CA SER A 38 1.81 -17.91 -21.34
C SER A 38 2.04 -18.96 -20.23
N LYS A 39 1.30 -18.76 -19.14
CA LYS A 39 1.01 -19.67 -18.01
C LYS A 39 2.04 -19.74 -16.87
N LYS A 40 1.82 -18.84 -15.90
CA LYS A 40 1.22 -19.27 -14.62
C LYS A 40 0.09 -18.31 -14.24
N LEU A 41 -1.14 -18.70 -14.59
CA LEU A 41 -2.32 -18.27 -13.86
C LEU A 41 -2.46 -19.19 -12.63
N ASN A 42 -2.79 -18.58 -11.50
CA ASN A 42 -3.31 -19.14 -10.24
C ASN A 42 -2.24 -19.86 -9.39
N ASP A 43 -1.68 -19.25 -8.35
CA ASP A 43 -2.41 -18.76 -7.17
C ASP A 43 -2.12 -17.29 -6.86
N SER A 44 -3.13 -16.44 -6.96
CA SER A 44 -3.11 -15.03 -6.56
C SER A 44 -3.30 -14.91 -5.04
N SER A 45 -2.48 -15.63 -4.28
CA SER A 45 -2.40 -15.46 -2.84
C SER A 45 -1.32 -14.43 -2.55
N ILE A 46 -1.72 -13.17 -2.37
CA ILE A 46 -0.84 -12.16 -1.74
C ILE A 46 -0.32 -12.80 -0.46
N LYS A 47 1.01 -12.91 -0.32
CA LYS A 47 1.60 -13.47 0.89
C LYS A 47 1.09 -12.70 2.09
N GLU A 48 0.88 -13.35 3.23
CA GLU A 48 0.35 -12.68 4.43
C GLU A 48 1.21 -11.46 4.85
N GLU A 49 2.52 -11.52 4.61
CA GLU A 49 3.46 -10.41 4.84
C GLU A 49 3.18 -9.18 3.96
N ASP A 50 2.66 -9.38 2.75
CA ASP A 50 2.38 -8.36 1.74
C ASP A 50 0.93 -7.85 1.79
N LYS A 51 0.13 -8.27 2.78
CA LYS A 51 -1.22 -7.75 2.95
C LYS A 51 -1.20 -6.42 3.70
N ALA A 52 -1.92 -5.43 3.16
CA ALA A 52 -2.12 -4.17 3.86
C ALA A 52 -2.94 -4.39 5.13
N LEU A 53 -2.44 -3.88 6.26
CA LEU A 53 -3.10 -3.91 7.55
C LEU A 53 -4.12 -2.77 7.71
N MET A 54 -3.83 -1.64 7.07
CA MET A 54 -4.64 -0.43 7.13
C MET A 54 -4.32 0.49 5.96
N VAL A 55 -5.34 1.14 5.40
CA VAL A 55 -5.22 2.17 4.37
C VAL A 55 -5.87 3.46 4.87
N LEU A 56 -5.11 4.54 4.93
CA LEU A 56 -5.61 5.86 5.32
C LEU A 56 -5.47 6.87 4.18
N ASN A 57 -6.59 7.35 3.66
CA ASN A 57 -6.62 8.56 2.83
C ASN A 57 -6.26 9.82 3.65
N ALA A 58 -5.26 10.57 3.21
CA ALA A 58 -4.77 11.76 3.90
C ALA A 58 -4.19 12.76 2.91
N SER A 59 -3.87 13.97 3.36
CA SER A 59 -3.22 15.00 2.56
C SER A 59 -1.81 15.25 3.09
N LEU A 60 -0.79 14.93 2.28
CA LEU A 60 0.62 15.17 2.59
C LEU A 60 0.91 16.67 2.47
N LYS A 61 1.54 17.28 3.48
CA LYS A 61 2.01 18.67 3.44
C LYS A 61 3.44 18.73 2.89
N GLU A 62 3.59 19.17 1.65
CA GLU A 62 4.89 19.29 0.97
C GLU A 62 5.51 20.69 1.12
N GLY A 63 4.80 21.61 1.78
CA GLY A 63 5.25 22.98 2.07
C GLY A 63 4.16 23.76 2.80
N PHE A 64 4.29 25.08 2.87
CA PHE A 64 3.31 25.96 3.52
C PHE A 64 1.97 26.03 2.75
N LEU A 65 2.01 26.01 1.41
CA LEU A 65 0.83 26.10 0.55
C LEU A 65 0.50 24.81 -0.20
N LYS A 66 1.49 23.94 -0.42
CA LYS A 66 1.31 22.73 -1.23
C LYS A 66 0.89 21.56 -0.36
N SER A 67 -0.26 20.99 -0.68
CA SER A 67 -0.69 19.69 -0.15
C SER A 67 -1.17 18.78 -1.27
N THR A 68 -0.85 17.49 -1.14
CA THR A 68 -1.14 16.47 -2.13
C THR A 68 -1.96 15.37 -1.48
N VAL A 69 -3.12 15.02 -2.07
CA VAL A 69 -3.93 13.89 -1.61
C VAL A 69 -3.14 12.60 -1.80
N CYS A 70 -3.12 11.75 -0.79
CA CYS A 70 -2.37 10.51 -0.79
C CYS A 70 -3.11 9.42 0.00
N TYR A 71 -2.65 8.19 -0.16
CA TYR A 71 -3.06 7.06 0.64
C TYR A 71 -1.82 6.52 1.35
N ILE A 72 -1.91 6.43 2.66
CA ILE A 72 -0.89 5.85 3.53
C ILE A 72 -1.30 4.39 3.75
N VAL A 73 -0.54 3.47 3.17
CA VAL A 73 -0.80 2.03 3.22
C VAL A 73 0.20 1.40 4.18
N PHE A 74 -0.32 0.80 5.24
CA PHE A 74 0.48 0.19 6.31
C PHE A 74 0.61 -1.31 6.06
N PHE A 75 1.84 -1.80 5.96
CA PHE A 75 2.19 -3.21 5.92
C PHE A 75 2.95 -3.59 7.19
N ASN A 76 3.24 -4.89 7.35
CA ASN A 76 3.96 -5.40 8.52
C ASN A 76 5.37 -4.83 8.67
N ASP A 77 6.09 -4.60 7.56
CA ASP A 77 7.50 -4.19 7.55
C ASP A 77 7.73 -2.76 7.05
N ARG A 78 6.74 -2.14 6.40
CA ARG A 78 6.87 -0.81 5.80
C ARG A 78 5.54 -0.06 5.69
N ILE A 79 5.65 1.24 5.42
CA ILE A 79 4.57 2.10 4.95
C ILE A 79 4.83 2.42 3.49
N VAL A 80 3.81 2.31 2.64
CA VAL A 80 3.83 2.84 1.27
C VAL A 80 2.92 4.05 1.19
N VAL A 81 3.42 5.14 0.62
CA VAL A 81 2.65 6.36 0.38
C VAL A 81 2.36 6.46 -1.12
N PHE A 82 1.09 6.26 -1.47
CA PHE A 82 0.59 6.50 -2.82
C PHE A 82 0.16 7.95 -2.98
N LYS A 83 0.80 8.73 -3.85
CA LYS A 83 0.40 10.12 -4.14
C LYS A 83 -0.60 10.16 -5.28
N LEU A 84 -1.79 10.68 -5.01
CA LEU A 84 -2.82 10.88 -6.02
C LEU A 84 -2.67 12.27 -6.65
N LEU A 85 -1.78 12.36 -7.65
CA LEU A 85 -1.48 13.60 -8.39
C LEU A 85 -2.69 14.10 -9.19
N LYS A 86 -2.75 15.40 -9.46
CA LYS A 86 -3.89 16.02 -10.17
C LYS A 86 -4.13 15.42 -11.56
N ASP A 87 -3.07 15.11 -12.30
CA ASP A 87 -3.21 14.49 -13.63
C ASP A 87 -3.83 13.11 -13.51
N ARG A 88 -3.40 12.32 -12.53
CA ARG A 88 -4.00 11.02 -12.23
C ARG A 88 -5.46 11.13 -11.80
N GLN A 89 -5.81 12.13 -10.98
CA GLN A 89 -7.21 12.39 -10.62
C GLN A 89 -8.06 12.66 -11.87
N ASN A 90 -7.54 13.47 -12.79
CA ASN A 90 -8.22 13.81 -14.04
C ASN A 90 -8.38 12.58 -14.95
N GLU A 91 -7.38 11.69 -15.00
CA GLU A 91 -7.47 10.41 -15.71
C GLU A 91 -8.56 9.51 -15.14
N GLU A 92 -8.60 9.33 -13.82
CA GLU A 92 -9.61 8.52 -13.14
C GLU A 92 -11.02 9.10 -13.33
N ILE A 93 -11.19 10.43 -13.22
CA ILE A 93 -12.46 11.11 -13.53
C ILE A 93 -12.89 10.82 -14.97
N LYS A 94 -12.00 11.00 -15.94
CA LYS A 94 -12.31 10.76 -17.36
C LYS A 94 -12.67 9.30 -17.63
N LYS A 95 -11.95 8.37 -17.01
CA LYS A 95 -12.22 6.92 -17.10
C LYS A 95 -13.59 6.60 -16.53
N ARG A 96 -13.88 7.08 -15.31
CA ARG A 96 -15.17 6.85 -14.64
C ARG A 96 -16.34 7.47 -15.38
N GLN A 97 -16.19 8.69 -15.89
CA GLN A 97 -17.21 9.33 -16.74
C GLN A 97 -17.48 8.54 -18.01
N LYS A 98 -16.46 7.97 -18.66
CA LYS A 98 -16.64 7.10 -19.84
C LYS A 98 -17.42 5.83 -19.50
N GLU A 99 -17.15 5.22 -18.34
CA GLU A 99 -17.90 4.04 -17.85
C GLU A 99 -19.36 4.38 -17.58
N LEU A 100 -19.64 5.50 -16.91
CA LEU A 100 -21.00 5.95 -16.60
C LEU A 100 -21.82 6.32 -17.84
N LYS A 101 -21.17 6.91 -18.85
CA LYS A 101 -21.80 7.16 -20.15
C LYS A 101 -22.21 5.85 -20.86
N LYS A 102 -21.42 4.78 -20.70
CA LYS A 102 -21.75 3.45 -21.26
C LYS A 102 -22.88 2.75 -20.49
N SER A 103 -23.02 2.99 -19.19
CA SER A 103 -24.07 2.39 -18.35
C SER A 103 -25.40 3.16 -18.35
N GLY A 104 -25.49 4.30 -19.05
CA GLY A 104 -26.72 5.10 -19.15
C GLY A 104 -27.08 5.87 -17.88
N ALA A 105 -26.12 6.11 -16.98
CA ALA A 105 -26.36 6.86 -15.75
C ALA A 105 -26.59 8.36 -16.03
N GLY A 106 -27.70 8.92 -15.54
CA GLY A 106 -28.02 10.35 -15.64
C GLY A 106 -27.13 11.25 -14.75
N PHE A 107 -27.21 12.58 -14.92
CA PHE A 107 -26.34 13.58 -14.29
C PHE A 107 -26.30 13.51 -12.75
N LEU A 108 -27.44 13.38 -12.06
CA LEU A 108 -27.49 13.28 -10.59
C LEU A 108 -26.89 11.96 -10.06
N LYS A 109 -27.05 10.86 -10.81
CA LYS A 109 -26.42 9.57 -10.47
C LYS A 109 -24.90 9.64 -10.66
N SER A 110 -24.44 10.35 -11.68
CA SER A 110 -23.02 10.52 -11.95
C SER A 110 -22.25 11.20 -10.82
N SER A 111 -22.85 12.18 -10.12
CA SER A 111 -22.18 12.85 -8.98
C SER A 111 -22.12 11.96 -7.74
N ALA A 112 -23.21 11.24 -7.42
CA ALA A 112 -23.22 10.28 -6.33
C ALA A 112 -22.26 9.11 -6.58
N ASP A 113 -22.17 8.64 -7.82
CA ASP A 113 -21.23 7.59 -8.24
C ASP A 113 -19.77 8.05 -8.15
N MET A 114 -19.48 9.31 -8.48
CA MET A 114 -18.12 9.85 -8.36
C MET A 114 -17.71 10.00 -6.88
N MET A 115 -18.63 10.46 -6.03
CA MET A 115 -18.38 10.51 -4.57
C MET A 115 -18.12 9.11 -4.01
N SER A 116 -18.96 8.14 -4.39
CA SER A 116 -18.80 6.74 -3.95
C SER A 116 -17.48 6.14 -4.44
N PHE A 117 -17.11 6.39 -5.70
CA PHE A 117 -15.81 5.98 -6.25
C PHE A 117 -14.64 6.52 -5.43
N TRP A 118 -14.63 7.81 -5.11
CA TRP A 118 -13.56 8.39 -4.29
C TRP A 118 -13.57 7.90 -2.85
N ALA A 119 -14.74 7.64 -2.29
CA ALA A 119 -14.88 7.10 -0.93
C ALA A 119 -14.23 5.72 -0.78
N SER A 120 -14.31 4.87 -1.82
CA SER A 120 -13.77 3.50 -1.84
C SER A 120 -12.49 3.33 -2.67
N PHE A 121 -11.93 4.41 -3.25
CA PHE A 121 -10.78 4.31 -4.15
C PHE A 121 -9.57 3.62 -3.49
N GLY A 122 -9.37 3.88 -2.19
CA GLY A 122 -8.29 3.27 -1.41
C GLY A 122 -8.45 1.76 -1.15
N ASP A 123 -9.65 1.19 -1.26
CA ASP A 123 -9.91 -0.20 -0.90
C ASP A 123 -9.14 -1.19 -1.79
N ARG A 124 -8.78 -0.76 -3.01
CA ARG A 124 -7.96 -1.58 -3.92
C ARG A 124 -6.59 -1.92 -3.32
N PHE A 125 -6.04 -1.07 -2.46
CA PHE A 125 -4.71 -1.27 -1.89
C PHE A 125 -4.65 -2.47 -0.92
N TYR A 126 -5.79 -2.96 -0.42
CA TYR A 126 -5.85 -4.22 0.32
C TYR A 126 -5.65 -5.47 -0.55
N LYS A 127 -5.67 -5.31 -1.87
CA LYS A 127 -5.49 -6.38 -2.87
C LYS A 127 -4.24 -6.18 -3.73
N MET A 128 -3.35 -5.28 -3.33
CA MET A 128 -2.12 -4.98 -4.05
C MET A 128 -0.90 -5.22 -3.16
N THR A 129 0.20 -5.67 -3.76
CA THR A 129 1.49 -5.74 -3.07
C THR A 129 2.14 -4.35 -2.95
N PRO A 130 3.10 -4.14 -2.04
CA PRO A 130 3.85 -2.90 -1.95
C PRO A 130 4.47 -2.47 -3.30
N GLU A 131 5.05 -3.41 -4.04
CA GLU A 131 5.72 -3.16 -5.32
C GLU A 131 4.73 -2.73 -6.40
N GLU A 132 3.54 -3.34 -6.45
CA GLU A 132 2.48 -2.93 -7.37
C GLU A 132 2.06 -1.49 -7.09
N ILE A 133 1.85 -1.12 -5.82
CA ILE A 133 1.48 0.25 -5.43
C ILE A 133 2.60 1.24 -5.80
N LEU A 134 3.86 0.91 -5.53
CA LEU A 134 5.01 1.77 -5.87
C LEU A 134 5.15 1.98 -7.37
N SER A 135 4.80 0.98 -8.18
CA SER A 135 4.90 1.06 -9.65
C SER A 135 3.82 1.92 -10.31
N GLU A 136 2.68 2.17 -9.63
CA GLU A 136 1.58 2.97 -10.20
C GLU A 136 2.00 4.43 -10.48
N GLU A 137 2.85 5.02 -9.64
CA GLU A 137 3.28 6.42 -9.77
C GLU A 137 4.74 6.60 -9.33
N LYS A 138 5.53 7.32 -10.12
CA LYS A 138 6.96 7.55 -9.84
C LYS A 138 7.23 8.32 -8.54
N GLU A 139 6.25 9.10 -8.08
CA GLU A 139 6.36 9.85 -6.84
C GLU A 139 5.92 9.07 -5.59
N ASN A 140 5.44 7.83 -5.77
CA ASN A 140 5.17 6.94 -4.66
C ASN A 140 6.49 6.56 -4.00
N PHE A 141 6.45 6.40 -2.68
CA PHE A 141 7.63 6.04 -1.92
C PHE A 141 7.25 5.16 -0.75
N GLN A 142 8.25 4.47 -0.20
CA GLN A 142 8.10 3.64 0.98
C GLN A 142 9.02 4.09 2.11
N ILE A 143 8.66 3.73 3.34
CA ILE A 143 9.49 3.90 4.54
C ILE A 143 9.42 2.58 5.31
N HIS A 144 10.56 1.96 5.60
CA HIS A 144 10.57 0.76 6.42
C HIS A 144 10.22 1.10 7.87
N ASN A 145 9.44 0.24 8.53
CA ASN A 145 8.95 0.47 9.88
C ASN A 145 10.10 0.65 10.89
N ASN A 146 11.21 -0.06 10.68
CA ASN A 146 12.42 0.04 11.52
C ASN A 146 13.13 1.40 11.41
N ASP A 147 12.92 2.14 10.32
CA ASP A 147 13.50 3.47 10.14
C ASP A 147 12.65 4.56 10.85
N ILE A 148 11.42 4.25 11.25
CA ILE A 148 10.51 5.21 11.86
C ILE A 148 10.85 5.39 13.35
N SER A 149 11.51 6.50 13.64
CA SER A 149 11.85 6.91 15.02
C SER A 149 10.65 7.42 15.81
N LYS A 150 9.61 7.91 15.14
CA LYS A 150 8.37 8.37 15.79
C LYS A 150 7.20 8.41 14.82
N ILE A 151 6.04 7.97 15.29
CA ILE A 151 4.76 8.23 14.65
C ILE A 151 3.82 8.94 15.64
N GLU A 152 3.29 10.09 15.27
CA GLU A 152 2.23 10.76 16.03
C GLU A 152 0.91 10.66 15.26
N PHE A 153 -0.14 10.13 15.90
CA PHE A 153 -1.50 10.15 15.37
C PHE A 153 -2.38 11.01 16.25
N LYS A 154 -3.15 11.90 15.65
CA LYS A 154 -4.14 12.73 16.33
C LYS A 154 -5.44 12.68 15.55
N GLN A 155 -6.50 12.17 16.18
CA GLN A 155 -7.80 12.02 15.53
C GLN A 155 -8.41 13.36 15.09
N SER A 156 -9.24 13.32 14.05
CA SER A 156 -10.14 14.42 13.70
C SER A 156 -11.20 14.60 14.79
N LEU A 157 -11.82 15.78 14.84
CA LEU A 157 -12.91 16.06 15.76
C LEU A 157 -13.93 16.96 15.06
N THR A 158 -15.20 16.62 15.14
CA THR A 158 -16.27 17.58 14.91
C THR A 158 -16.50 18.41 16.17
N ILE A 159 -16.43 19.73 16.04
CA ILE A 159 -16.71 20.70 17.10
C ILE A 159 -18.08 21.30 16.82
N LEU A 160 -18.96 21.25 17.82
CA LEU A 160 -20.28 21.85 17.80
C LEU A 160 -20.24 23.13 18.64
N ASP A 161 -20.42 24.27 17.99
CA ASP A 161 -20.66 25.58 18.62
C ASP A 161 -22.14 25.96 18.45
N GLU A 162 -22.66 26.93 19.22
CA GLU A 162 -24.09 27.30 19.23
C GLU A 162 -24.69 27.55 17.83
N ASP A 163 -23.89 28.14 16.92
CA ASP A 163 -24.33 28.49 15.55
C ASP A 163 -23.57 27.75 14.43
N SER A 164 -22.58 26.89 14.76
CA SER A 164 -21.80 26.23 13.70
C SER A 164 -21.23 24.86 14.07
N GLN A 165 -21.26 23.95 13.10
CA GLN A 165 -20.50 22.70 13.14
C GLN A 165 -19.20 22.89 12.37
N ARG A 166 -18.05 22.72 13.03
CA ARG A 166 -16.72 22.85 12.41
C ARG A 166 -15.96 21.54 12.52
N GLN A 167 -15.46 21.05 11.40
CA GLN A 167 -14.59 19.88 11.39
C GLN A 167 -13.14 20.30 11.64
N LYS A 168 -12.52 19.73 12.67
CA LYS A 168 -11.09 19.86 12.93
C LYS A 168 -10.38 18.63 12.39
N MET A 169 -9.56 18.82 11.36
CA MET A 169 -8.77 17.74 10.79
C MET A 169 -7.79 17.13 11.83
N GLY A 170 -7.59 15.83 11.71
CA GLY A 170 -6.55 15.09 12.40
C GLY A 170 -5.18 15.29 11.76
N ASP A 171 -4.14 14.87 12.46
CA ASP A 171 -2.75 14.97 12.03
C ASP A 171 -2.05 13.61 12.18
N ILE A 172 -1.32 13.19 11.14
CA ILE A 172 -0.32 12.12 11.22
C ILE A 172 1.05 12.73 11.00
N LYS A 173 2.01 12.43 11.87
CA LYS A 173 3.42 12.82 11.69
C LYS A 173 4.31 11.61 11.75
N ILE A 174 5.19 11.45 10.77
CA ILE A 174 6.13 10.32 10.69
C ILE A 174 7.53 10.90 10.66
N LYS A 175 8.34 10.61 11.69
CA LYS A 175 9.76 10.94 11.74
C LYS A 175 10.58 9.72 11.32
N TYR A 176 11.49 9.93 10.38
CA TYR A 176 12.32 8.92 9.75
C TYR A 176 13.68 9.56 9.40
N PRO A 177 14.72 8.80 8.98
CA PRO A 177 16.09 9.30 8.98
C PRO A 177 16.31 10.56 8.13
N SER A 178 15.58 10.70 7.02
CA SER A 178 15.69 11.86 6.13
C SER A 178 14.73 13.00 6.44
N GLY A 179 13.90 12.92 7.49
CA GLY A 179 13.10 14.05 7.95
C GLY A 179 11.79 13.71 8.67
N GLU A 180 10.81 14.61 8.51
CA GLU A 180 9.47 14.46 9.07
C GLU A 180 8.43 14.66 7.97
N LEU A 181 7.54 13.69 7.80
CA LEU A 181 6.33 13.82 7.00
C LEU A 181 5.16 14.26 7.87
N LYS A 182 4.32 15.15 7.34
CA LYS A 182 3.12 15.64 8.01
C LYS A 182 1.92 15.44 7.09
N PHE A 183 0.89 14.78 7.60
CA PHE A 183 -0.34 14.52 6.90
C PHE A 183 -1.54 15.06 7.67
N GLN A 184 -2.58 15.48 6.94
CA GLN A 184 -3.89 15.80 7.51
C GLN A 184 -4.94 14.77 7.08
N HIS A 185 -5.86 14.44 7.96
CA HIS A 185 -6.90 13.45 7.68
C HIS A 185 -8.22 13.76 8.41
N GLU A 186 -9.26 13.02 8.06
CA GLU A 186 -10.60 13.15 8.65
C GLU A 186 -10.97 12.00 9.58
N TYR A 187 -10.07 11.04 9.81
CA TYR A 187 -10.34 9.88 10.68
C TYR A 187 -10.55 10.21 12.16
N TYR A 188 -11.68 9.71 12.66
CA TYR A 188 -12.00 9.53 14.07
C TYR A 188 -11.97 8.04 14.42
N ASP A 189 -11.15 7.65 15.39
CA ASP A 189 -10.89 6.24 15.70
C ASP A 189 -11.83 5.72 16.80
N SER A 190 -13.13 5.74 16.50
CA SER A 190 -14.19 5.33 17.43
C SER A 190 -14.05 3.87 17.88
N ASN A 191 -13.72 2.99 16.93
CA ASN A 191 -13.60 1.55 17.11
C ASN A 191 -12.22 1.11 17.63
N GLY A 192 -11.25 2.03 17.68
CA GLY A 192 -9.88 1.77 18.12
C GLY A 192 -9.03 0.97 17.13
N ASN A 193 -9.50 0.73 15.90
CA ASN A 193 -8.78 -0.05 14.91
C ASN A 193 -7.50 0.63 14.47
N ILE A 194 -7.51 1.96 14.30
CA ILE A 194 -6.29 2.71 13.95
C ILE A 194 -5.28 2.60 15.09
N ARG A 195 -5.72 2.83 16.34
CA ARG A 195 -4.87 2.69 17.51
C ARG A 195 -4.27 1.29 17.59
N LYS A 196 -5.06 0.24 17.36
CA LYS A 196 -4.62 -1.16 17.40
C LYS A 196 -3.51 -1.42 16.39
N VAL A 197 -3.71 -1.07 15.12
CA VAL A 197 -2.70 -1.28 14.07
C VAL A 197 -1.44 -0.46 14.35
N LEU A 198 -1.58 0.83 14.67
CA LEU A 198 -0.42 1.68 14.96
C LEU A 198 0.35 1.21 16.19
N SER A 199 -0.33 0.72 17.23
CA SER A 199 0.33 0.19 18.43
C SER A 199 1.05 -1.12 18.11
N SER A 200 0.46 -1.98 17.28
CA SER A 200 1.09 -3.23 16.86
C SER A 200 2.37 -3.00 16.05
N LEU A 201 2.40 -1.96 15.21
CA LEU A 201 3.53 -1.67 14.34
C LEU A 201 4.62 -0.82 15.01
N PHE A 202 4.22 0.11 15.88
CA PHE A 202 5.10 1.19 16.33
C PHE A 202 5.09 1.42 17.84
N ASP A 203 4.57 0.50 18.65
CA ASP A 203 4.37 0.62 20.12
C ASP A 203 5.23 1.69 20.82
N ARG A 204 6.55 1.46 20.94
CA ARG A 204 7.50 2.35 21.62
C ARG A 204 7.67 3.73 20.96
N ASN A 205 7.43 3.82 19.67
CA ASN A 205 7.60 5.01 18.84
C ASN A 205 6.25 5.73 18.58
N LEU A 206 5.12 5.22 19.09
CA LEU A 206 3.78 5.76 18.88
C LEU A 206 3.42 6.82 19.93
N LYS A 207 3.03 8.00 19.45
CA LYS A 207 2.30 9.00 20.24
C LYS A 207 0.87 9.11 19.72
N TYR A 208 -0.06 8.45 20.41
CA TYR A 208 -1.46 8.45 20.04
C TYR A 208 -2.27 9.49 20.83
N LYS A 209 -3.02 10.34 20.13
CA LYS A 209 -3.88 11.40 20.70
C LYS A 209 -5.31 11.25 20.21
N GLY A 210 -6.08 10.43 20.91
CA GLY A 210 -7.53 10.29 20.70
C GLY A 210 -8.32 10.55 21.98
N LYS A 211 -9.48 11.20 21.87
CA LYS A 211 -10.44 11.38 22.98
C LYS A 211 -11.59 10.38 22.83
N LYS A 212 -12.08 9.88 23.96
CA LYS A 212 -13.40 9.22 24.03
C LYS A 212 -14.49 10.29 23.96
N SER A 213 -14.77 10.82 22.78
CA SER A 213 -15.92 11.71 22.54
C SER A 213 -17.10 10.92 21.97
N LYS A 214 -18.32 11.46 22.10
CA LYS A 214 -19.48 10.93 21.37
C LYS A 214 -19.20 11.09 19.87
N ILE A 215 -19.42 10.03 19.11
CA ILE A 215 -19.33 10.06 17.64
C ILE A 215 -20.37 11.08 17.16
N VAL A 216 -19.92 12.11 16.45
CA VAL A 216 -20.82 13.08 15.81
C VAL A 216 -20.97 12.69 14.34
N PHE A 217 -22.17 12.87 13.80
CA PHE A 217 -22.48 12.54 12.41
C PHE A 217 -21.55 13.33 11.47
N GLY A 218 -20.78 12.62 10.62
CA GLY A 218 -19.84 13.21 9.66
C GLY A 218 -18.36 12.87 9.89
N ASP A 219 -17.98 12.30 11.03
CA ASP A 219 -16.60 11.85 11.25
C ASP A 219 -16.33 10.55 10.44
N LYS A 220 -15.23 10.51 9.68
CA LYS A 220 -14.83 9.26 9.00
C LYS A 220 -14.34 8.29 10.06
N GLU A 221 -15.13 7.27 10.36
CA GLU A 221 -14.74 6.25 11.31
C GLU A 221 -13.44 5.57 10.84
N GLY A 222 -12.69 4.99 11.79
CA GLY A 222 -11.62 4.06 11.45
C GLY A 222 -12.11 3.01 10.43
N PHE A 223 -11.17 2.40 9.72
CA PHE A 223 -11.50 1.29 8.83
C PHE A 223 -12.14 0.14 9.62
N LYS A 224 -12.98 -0.66 8.96
CA LYS A 224 -13.68 -1.81 9.54
C LYS A 224 -12.84 -3.07 9.44
#